data_AF-A0A845TJV9-F1
#
_entry.id   AF-A0A845TJV9-F1
#
_cell.length_a   1.000
_cell.length_b   1.000
_cell.length_c   1.000
_cell.angle_alpha   90.00
_cell.angle_beta   90.00
_cell.angle_gamma   90.00
#
_symmetry.space_group_name_H-M   'P 1'
#
loop_
_entity.id
_entity.type
_entity.pdbx_description
1 polymer ?
#
loop_
_entity_poly.entity_id
_entity_poly.type
_entity_poly.pdbx_seq_one_letter_code
_entity_poly.pdbx_strand_id
1 'polypeptide(L)'
;MEVLIALLVLALGVLGVLALLLSSVRVAQQVDAESVALQLASDMADQLRGRSNIMALAQFDYDAATSSPQSGGPATPCYGLAGTCTATQLAASLRDEWSARIKARLPAGRVRICRDTTPWQLGANALRWECDAGSASNASLWIKLGWQDRRGLADSSVPQLVMHVE
;
A
#
# COMPACT_ATOMS: atom_id res chain seq x y z
N MET A 1 16.35 -28.04 49.67
CA MET A 1 17.18 -27.26 48.73
C MET A 1 16.78 -27.50 47.28
N GLU A 2 16.48 -28.74 46.88
CA GLU A 2 16.06 -29.06 45.50
C GLU A 2 14.80 -28.30 45.03
N VAL A 3 13.79 -28.15 45.91
CA VAL A 3 12.53 -27.46 45.57
C VAL A 3 12.75 -25.97 45.24
N LEU A 4 13.68 -25.30 45.93
CA LEU A 4 14.00 -23.89 45.67
C LEU A 4 14.66 -23.70 44.29
N ILE A 5 15.52 -24.63 43.91
CA ILE A 5 16.20 -24.61 42.61
C ILE A 5 15.19 -24.88 41.49
N ALA A 6 14.26 -25.82 41.68
CA ALA A 6 13.21 -26.11 40.71
C ALA A 6 12.29 -24.90 40.46
N LEU A 7 11.89 -24.18 41.52
CA LEU A 7 11.09 -22.96 41.40
C LEU A 7 11.85 -21.83 40.69
N LEU A 8 13.16 -21.69 40.95
CA LEU A 8 14.01 -20.71 40.27
C LEU A 8 14.08 -20.97 38.76
N VAL A 9 14.34 -22.21 38.37
CA VAL A 9 14.42 -22.60 36.94
C VAL A 9 13.07 -22.41 36.25
N LEU A 10 11.96 -22.76 36.92
CA LEU A 10 10.62 -22.53 36.39
C LEU A 10 10.35 -21.03 36.17
N ALA A 11 10.70 -20.19 37.15
CA ALA A 11 10.53 -18.74 37.05
C ALA A 11 11.33 -18.15 35.87
N LEU A 12 12.59 -18.57 35.69
CA LEU A 12 13.42 -18.16 34.56
C LEU A 12 12.85 -18.66 33.22
N GLY A 13 12.31 -19.89 33.18
CA GLY A 13 11.65 -20.44 31.99
C GLY A 13 10.43 -19.63 31.57
N VAL A 14 9.56 -19.25 32.52
CA VAL A 14 8.37 -18.43 32.25
C VAL A 14 8.75 -17.03 31.78
N LEU A 15 9.75 -16.40 32.41
CA LEU A 15 10.27 -15.09 31.98
C LEU A 15 10.83 -15.15 30.55
N GLY A 16 11.54 -16.24 30.21
CA GLY A 16 12.01 -16.50 28.85
C GLY A 16 10.86 -16.54 27.85
N VAL A 17 9.82 -17.35 28.11
CA VAL A 17 8.64 -17.46 27.22
C VAL A 17 7.93 -16.12 27.05
N LEU A 18 7.76 -15.34 28.12
CA LEU A 18 7.14 -14.01 28.04
C LEU A 18 7.93 -13.03 27.16
N ALA A 19 9.27 -13.05 27.25
CA ALA A 19 10.13 -12.25 26.38
C ALA A 19 9.98 -12.64 24.91
N LEU A 20 9.92 -13.95 24.61
CA LEU A 20 9.67 -14.45 23.26
C LEU A 20 8.28 -14.03 22.76
N LEU A 21 7.23 -14.16 23.56
CA LEU A 21 5.86 -13.77 23.19
C LEU A 21 5.77 -12.27 22.85
N LEU A 22 6.40 -11.40 23.65
CA LEU A 22 6.47 -9.97 23.38
C LEU A 22 7.20 -9.66 22.07
N SER A 23 8.30 -10.37 21.79
CA SER A 23 9.03 -10.21 20.53
C SER A 23 8.21 -10.65 19.32
N SER A 24 7.48 -11.77 19.43
CA SER A 24 6.61 -12.32 18.38
C SER A 24 5.49 -11.35 18.01
N VAL A 25 4.81 -10.76 19.01
CA VAL A 25 3.77 -9.75 18.77
C VAL A 25 4.31 -8.54 18.02
N ARG A 26 5.53 -8.09 18.33
CA ARG A 26 6.16 -6.96 17.64
C ARG A 26 6.52 -7.27 16.18
N VAL A 27 6.94 -8.51 15.90
CA VAL A 27 7.24 -8.96 14.54
C VAL A 27 5.94 -9.13 13.74
N ALA A 28 4.90 -9.71 14.34
CA ALA A 28 3.59 -9.87 13.70
C ALA A 28 3.01 -8.52 13.23
N GLN A 29 3.08 -7.48 14.07
CA GLN A 29 2.58 -6.14 13.70
C GLN A 29 3.30 -5.52 12.49
N GLN A 30 4.57 -5.87 12.25
CA GLN A 30 5.33 -5.36 11.09
C GLN A 30 4.91 -6.06 9.81
N VAL A 31 4.74 -7.38 9.88
CA VAL A 31 4.30 -8.21 8.73
C VAL A 31 2.88 -7.85 8.30
N ASP A 32 2.02 -7.43 9.23
CA ASP A 32 0.64 -7.04 8.92
C ASP A 32 0.57 -5.85 7.95
N ALA A 33 1.40 -4.82 8.15
CA ALA A 33 1.38 -3.62 7.31
C ALA A 33 1.84 -3.91 5.86
N GLU A 34 2.90 -4.71 5.73
CA GLU A 34 3.41 -5.15 4.42
C GLU A 34 2.40 -6.06 3.70
N SER A 35 1.79 -6.99 4.43
CA SER A 35 0.77 -7.89 3.85
C SER A 35 -0.45 -7.12 3.36
N VAL A 36 -0.90 -6.12 4.14
CA VAL A 36 -2.00 -5.22 3.77
C VAL A 36 -1.63 -4.40 2.53
N ALA A 37 -0.41 -3.87 2.46
CA ALA A 37 0.11 -3.13 1.33
C ALA A 37 0.16 -3.97 0.05
N LEU A 38 0.65 -5.20 0.12
CA LEU A 38 0.70 -6.15 -1.00
C LEU A 38 -0.69 -6.53 -1.50
N GLN A 39 -1.63 -6.82 -0.58
CA GLN A 39 -3.02 -7.11 -0.94
C GLN A 39 -3.65 -5.92 -1.68
N LEU A 40 -3.47 -4.71 -1.15
CA LEU A 40 -4.02 -3.50 -1.77
C LEU A 40 -3.42 -3.23 -3.15
N ALA A 41 -2.10 -3.38 -3.31
CA ALA A 41 -1.44 -3.24 -4.60
C ALA A 41 -1.93 -4.28 -5.62
N SER A 42 -2.12 -5.52 -5.18
CA SER A 42 -2.62 -6.62 -6.03
C SER A 42 -4.05 -6.36 -6.48
N ASP A 43 -4.94 -5.98 -5.56
CA ASP A 43 -6.34 -5.62 -5.86
C ASP A 43 -6.41 -4.45 -6.86
N MET A 44 -5.56 -3.44 -6.70
CA MET A 44 -5.47 -2.31 -7.63
C MET A 44 -4.94 -2.74 -9.00
N ALA A 45 -3.90 -3.59 -9.05
CA ALA A 45 -3.36 -4.12 -10.29
C ALA A 45 -4.42 -4.92 -11.06
N ASP A 46 -5.18 -5.78 -10.38
CA ASP A 46 -6.23 -6.57 -11.01
C ASP A 46 -7.36 -5.70 -11.55
N GLN A 47 -7.74 -4.66 -10.81
CA GLN A 47 -8.72 -3.67 -11.29
C GLN A 47 -8.22 -2.89 -12.52
N LEU A 48 -6.93 -2.56 -12.58
CA LEU A 48 -6.32 -1.90 -13.74
C LEU A 48 -6.26 -2.83 -14.95
N ARG A 49 -5.86 -4.10 -14.76
CA ARG A 49 -5.83 -5.13 -15.82
C ARG A 49 -7.22 -5.39 -16.39
N GLY A 50 -8.23 -5.49 -15.53
CA GLY A 50 -9.61 -5.70 -15.94
C GLY A 50 -10.26 -4.49 -16.63
N ARG A 51 -9.63 -3.31 -16.60
CA ARG A 51 -10.21 -2.03 -17.06
C ARG A 51 -9.21 -1.23 -17.90
N SER A 52 -8.82 -1.80 -19.04
CA SER A 52 -7.83 -1.27 -19.98
C SER A 52 -8.14 0.12 -20.58
N ASN A 53 -9.39 0.59 -20.48
CA ASN A 53 -9.83 1.87 -21.04
C ASN A 53 -9.70 3.07 -20.08
N ILE A 54 -9.23 2.87 -18.84
CA ILE A 54 -9.19 3.93 -17.82
C ILE A 54 -7.81 4.61 -17.75
N MET A 55 -7.48 5.38 -18.79
CA MET A 55 -6.22 6.14 -18.83
C MET A 55 -6.09 7.17 -17.71
N ALA A 56 -7.21 7.67 -17.17
CA ALA A 56 -7.23 8.67 -16.11
C ALA A 56 -6.67 8.16 -14.76
N LEU A 57 -6.53 6.84 -14.58
CA LEU A 57 -5.91 6.25 -13.38
C LEU A 57 -4.38 6.19 -13.47
N ALA A 58 -3.80 6.40 -14.65
CA ALA A 58 -2.34 6.44 -14.84
C ALA A 58 -1.67 7.72 -14.28
N GLN A 59 -2.42 8.55 -13.56
CA GLN A 59 -1.93 9.74 -12.87
C GLN A 59 -2.47 9.81 -11.43
N PHE A 60 -2.76 8.66 -10.82
CA PHE A 60 -3.23 8.62 -9.43
C PHE A 60 -2.04 8.84 -8.48
N ASP A 61 -2.13 9.84 -7.61
CA ASP A 61 -1.21 10.05 -6.49
C ASP A 61 -2.07 10.35 -5.26
N TYR A 62 -1.93 9.52 -4.22
CA TYR A 62 -2.67 9.67 -2.99
C TYR A 62 -1.76 9.41 -1.79
N ASP A 63 -1.64 10.43 -0.94
CA ASP A 63 -0.93 10.37 0.33
C ASP A 63 -1.95 10.40 1.47
N ALA A 64 -2.12 9.27 2.16
CA ALA A 64 -3.07 9.17 3.26
C ALA A 64 -2.64 9.99 4.49
N ALA A 65 -1.37 10.39 4.63
CA ALA A 65 -0.94 11.21 5.77
C ALA A 65 -1.42 12.66 5.62
N THR A 66 -1.37 13.21 4.40
CA THR A 66 -1.70 14.61 4.12
C THR A 66 -3.08 14.82 3.51
N SER A 67 -3.64 13.80 2.87
CA SER A 67 -4.88 13.91 2.11
C SER A 67 -6.06 13.25 2.83
N SER A 68 -7.25 13.78 2.51
CA SER A 68 -8.53 13.14 2.79
C SER A 68 -8.98 12.39 1.54
N PRO A 69 -9.70 11.27 1.66
CA PRO A 69 -10.45 10.71 0.54
C PRO A 69 -11.29 11.82 -0.10
N GLN A 70 -11.14 12.01 -1.41
CA GLN A 70 -12.00 12.92 -2.16
C GLN A 70 -13.28 12.18 -2.54
N SER A 71 -14.39 12.92 -2.56
CA SER A 71 -15.68 12.46 -3.07
C SER A 71 -15.86 13.04 -4.48
N GLY A 72 -15.20 12.43 -5.47
CA GLY A 72 -15.27 12.83 -6.88
C GLY A 72 -16.14 11.92 -7.73
N GLY A 73 -16.64 10.81 -7.17
CA GLY A 73 -17.41 9.80 -7.84
C GLY A 73 -18.79 10.27 -8.32
N PRO A 74 -19.36 9.61 -9.33
CA PRO A 74 -20.70 9.92 -9.80
C PRO A 74 -21.75 9.67 -8.69
N ALA A 75 -22.80 10.50 -8.68
CA ALA A 75 -23.91 10.38 -7.73
C ALA A 75 -24.66 9.03 -7.83
N THR A 76 -24.56 8.36 -8.98
CA THR A 76 -25.08 7.02 -9.21
C THR A 76 -23.91 6.03 -9.30
N PRO A 77 -23.94 4.91 -8.56
CA PRO A 77 -22.87 3.92 -8.64
C PRO A 77 -22.71 3.39 -10.07
N CYS A 78 -21.45 3.21 -10.49
CA CYS A 78 -21.12 2.65 -11.80
C CYS A 78 -21.37 1.13 -11.94
N TYR A 79 -21.98 0.52 -10.94
CA TYR A 79 -22.30 -0.91 -10.89
C TYR A 79 -23.82 -1.12 -10.87
N GLY A 80 -24.27 -2.21 -11.52
CA GLY A 80 -25.68 -2.59 -11.60
C GLY A 80 -26.35 -2.26 -12.95
N LEU A 81 -27.60 -2.72 -13.12
CA LEU A 81 -28.36 -2.66 -14.38
C LEU A 81 -28.68 -1.24 -14.88
N ALA A 82 -28.61 -0.24 -14.00
CA ALA A 82 -28.85 1.17 -14.32
C ALA A 82 -27.55 2.01 -14.44
N GLY A 83 -26.39 1.43 -14.13
CA GLY A 83 -25.12 2.13 -14.06
C GLY A 83 -24.47 2.28 -15.44
N THR A 84 -24.75 3.37 -16.15
CA THR A 84 -23.98 3.77 -17.33
C THR A 84 -22.97 4.84 -16.93
N CYS A 85 -21.72 4.44 -16.68
CA CYS A 85 -20.64 5.38 -16.40
C CYS A 85 -19.73 5.53 -17.61
N THR A 86 -19.37 6.78 -17.89
CA THR A 86 -18.23 7.08 -18.76
C THR A 86 -16.93 6.61 -18.12
N ALA A 87 -15.87 6.41 -18.91
CA ALA A 87 -14.55 6.03 -18.40
C ALA A 87 -14.02 7.02 -17.33
N THR A 88 -14.35 8.31 -17.47
CA THR A 88 -13.97 9.36 -16.51
C THR A 88 -14.71 9.23 -15.18
N GLN A 89 -16.01 8.94 -15.21
CA GLN A 89 -16.82 8.73 -14.00
C GLN A 89 -16.39 7.46 -13.26
N LEU A 90 -16.09 6.40 -14.00
CA LEU A 90 -15.56 5.17 -13.43
C LEU A 90 -14.17 5.36 -12.82
N ALA A 91 -13.30 6.15 -13.46
CA ALA A 91 -12.01 6.53 -12.87
C ALA A 91 -12.18 7.31 -11.57
N ALA A 92 -13.15 8.23 -11.52
CA ALA A 92 -13.42 9.01 -10.33
C ALA A 92 -13.94 8.12 -9.18
N SER A 93 -14.88 7.21 -9.45
CA SER A 93 -15.37 6.29 -8.42
C SER A 93 -14.26 5.39 -7.87
N LEU A 94 -13.38 4.88 -8.74
CA LEU A 94 -12.26 4.03 -8.33
C LEU A 94 -11.24 4.81 -7.48
N ARG A 95 -10.96 6.08 -7.82
CA ARG A 95 -10.09 6.94 -7.01
C ARG A 95 -10.63 7.16 -5.61
N ASP A 96 -11.92 7.41 -5.49
CA ASP A 96 -12.59 7.57 -4.20
C ASP A 96 -12.50 6.27 -3.38
N GLU A 97 -12.85 5.14 -4.02
CA GLU A 97 -12.86 3.82 -3.39
C GLU A 97 -11.45 3.40 -2.91
N TRP A 98 -10.43 3.65 -3.74
CA TRP A 98 -9.04 3.39 -3.40
C TRP A 98 -8.56 4.31 -2.28
N SER A 99 -8.79 5.62 -2.39
CA SER A 99 -8.35 6.58 -1.37
C SER A 99 -8.97 6.28 0.01
N ALA A 100 -10.25 5.90 0.06
CA ALA A 100 -10.92 5.47 1.28
C ALA A 100 -10.30 4.20 1.86
N ARG A 101 -10.05 3.18 1.02
CA ARG A 101 -9.39 1.94 1.46
C ARG A 101 -7.96 2.17 1.96
N ILE A 102 -7.18 2.97 1.24
CA ILE A 102 -5.82 3.32 1.62
C ILE A 102 -5.86 4.02 2.98
N LYS A 103 -6.70 5.05 3.16
CA LYS A 103 -6.81 5.76 4.44
C LYS A 103 -7.21 4.85 5.60
N ALA A 104 -8.13 3.91 5.35
CA ALA A 104 -8.63 2.98 6.37
C ALA A 104 -7.61 1.92 6.77
N ARG A 105 -6.85 1.36 5.80
CA ARG A 105 -5.94 0.24 6.04
C ARG A 105 -4.48 0.66 6.24
N LEU A 106 -4.07 1.78 5.65
CA LEU A 106 -2.73 2.36 5.66
C LEU A 106 -2.82 3.89 5.88
N PRO A 107 -3.11 4.36 7.11
CA PRO A 107 -3.35 5.77 7.40
C PRO A 107 -2.13 6.69 7.15
N ALA A 108 -0.93 6.12 7.11
CA ALA A 108 0.32 6.79 6.73
C ALA A 108 0.92 6.20 5.42
N GLY A 109 0.06 5.64 4.56
CA GLY A 109 0.43 5.08 3.28
C GLY A 109 0.34 6.10 2.15
N ARG A 110 1.31 6.09 1.25
CA ARG A 110 1.28 6.81 -0.03
C ARG A 110 1.25 5.81 -1.18
N VAL A 111 0.45 6.12 -2.18
CA VAL A 111 0.27 5.32 -3.40
C VAL A 111 0.39 6.23 -4.60
N ARG A 112 1.18 5.82 -5.59
CA ARG A 112 1.27 6.50 -6.87
C ARG A 112 1.20 5.50 -8.00
N ILE A 113 0.26 5.71 -8.92
CA ILE A 113 0.11 4.95 -10.14
C ILE A 113 0.48 5.85 -11.30
N CYS A 114 1.46 5.40 -12.07
CA CYS A 114 1.97 6.17 -13.18
C CYS A 114 2.61 5.29 -14.23
N ARG A 115 2.72 5.82 -15.45
CA ARG A 115 3.60 5.26 -16.47
C ARG A 115 5.03 5.69 -16.19
N ASP A 116 5.96 4.74 -16.21
CA ASP A 116 7.35 4.98 -15.87
C ASP A 116 8.27 4.06 -16.68
N THR A 117 9.33 4.63 -17.26
CA THR A 117 10.38 3.87 -17.95
C THR A 117 11.59 3.58 -17.06
N THR A 118 11.75 4.34 -15.97
CA THR A 118 12.89 4.24 -15.05
C THR A 118 12.44 4.25 -13.58
N PRO A 119 11.73 3.21 -13.10
CA PRO A 119 11.29 3.14 -11.69
C PRO A 119 12.46 3.06 -10.69
N TRP A 120 13.60 2.52 -11.13
CA TRP A 120 14.85 2.45 -10.36
C TRP A 120 15.84 3.55 -10.80
N GLN A 121 16.31 4.37 -9.87
CA GLN A 121 17.35 5.37 -10.14
C GLN A 121 18.73 4.81 -9.81
N LEU A 122 19.50 4.47 -10.85
CA LEU A 122 20.86 3.94 -10.73
C LEU A 122 21.79 4.83 -9.88
N GLY A 123 21.75 6.15 -10.07
CA GLY A 123 22.63 7.09 -9.35
C GLY A 123 22.31 7.26 -7.87
N ALA A 124 21.05 7.06 -7.47
CA ALA A 124 20.61 7.14 -6.08
C ALA A 124 20.56 5.75 -5.40
N ASN A 125 20.75 4.67 -6.17
CA ASN A 125 20.59 3.29 -5.73
C ASN A 125 19.26 3.06 -4.98
N ALA A 126 18.18 3.68 -5.45
CA ALA A 126 16.90 3.72 -4.78
C ALA A 126 15.73 3.77 -5.76
N LEU A 127 14.55 3.37 -5.28
CA LEU A 127 13.28 3.59 -5.96
C LEU A 127 12.87 5.06 -5.84
N ARG A 128 12.21 5.60 -6.87
CA ARG A 128 11.73 6.98 -6.88
C ARG A 128 10.20 7.05 -6.91
N TRP A 129 9.64 8.05 -6.24
CA TRP A 129 8.20 8.35 -6.34
C TRP A 129 7.83 8.97 -7.69
N GLU A 130 8.60 9.96 -8.12
CA GLU A 130 8.36 10.64 -9.38
C GLU A 130 8.45 9.67 -10.56
N CYS A 131 7.67 9.96 -11.59
CA CYS A 131 7.62 9.17 -12.82
C CYS A 131 8.02 10.09 -13.96
N ASP A 132 8.60 9.53 -15.03
CA ASP A 132 9.08 10.36 -16.14
C ASP A 132 7.94 11.19 -16.73
N ALA A 133 8.07 12.51 -16.62
CA ALA A 133 7.11 13.45 -17.17
C ALA A 133 7.03 13.25 -18.70
N GLY A 134 5.82 13.04 -19.22
CA GLY A 134 5.63 12.78 -20.65
C GLY A 134 5.93 11.33 -21.08
N SER A 135 5.98 10.38 -20.14
CA SER A 135 5.98 8.95 -20.47
C SER A 135 4.90 8.66 -21.51
N ALA A 136 5.31 8.13 -22.66
CA ALA A 136 4.42 7.86 -23.77
C ALA A 136 3.27 6.93 -23.33
N SER A 137 2.13 6.99 -24.02
CA SER A 137 0.95 6.18 -23.72
C SER A 137 1.20 4.66 -23.79
N ASN A 138 2.34 4.23 -24.34
CA ASN A 138 2.80 2.86 -24.42
C ASN A 138 3.84 2.47 -23.34
N ALA A 139 4.27 3.39 -22.47
CA ALA A 139 5.23 3.06 -21.41
C ALA A 139 4.53 2.27 -20.31
N SER A 140 5.21 1.27 -19.74
CA SER A 140 4.60 0.36 -18.76
C SER A 140 4.00 1.08 -17.55
N LEU A 141 2.85 0.56 -17.08
CA LEU A 141 2.14 1.09 -15.93
C LEU A 141 2.69 0.47 -14.63
N TRP A 142 2.99 1.31 -13.66
CA TRP A 142 3.54 0.92 -12.36
C TRP A 142 2.67 1.41 -11.22
N ILE A 143 2.56 0.59 -10.19
CA ILE A 143 1.98 0.93 -8.89
C ILE A 143 3.15 1.06 -7.91
N LYS A 144 3.34 2.24 -7.34
CA LYS A 144 4.34 2.56 -6.32
C LYS A 144 3.63 2.77 -4.99
N LEU A 145 4.10 2.10 -3.96
CA LEU A 145 3.49 2.11 -2.64
C LEU A 145 4.55 2.23 -1.56
N GLY A 146 4.26 3.01 -0.52
CA GLY A 146 5.12 3.21 0.63
C GLY A 146 4.26 3.49 1.84
N TRP A 147 4.69 2.99 3.00
CA TRP A 147 3.98 3.17 4.26
C TRP A 147 4.97 3.42 5.38
N GLN A 148 4.50 4.01 6.46
CA GLN A 148 5.28 4.11 7.69
C GLN A 148 4.89 2.95 8.62
N ASP A 149 5.89 2.17 9.05
CA ASP A 149 5.71 1.30 10.23
C ASP A 149 5.43 2.19 11.46
N ARG A 150 4.72 1.68 12.47
CA ARG A 150 4.41 2.40 13.72
C ARG A 150 5.65 2.92 14.47
N ARG A 151 6.82 2.38 14.16
CA ARG A 151 8.11 2.83 14.71
C ARG A 151 8.73 4.01 13.94
N GLY A 152 8.11 4.46 12.84
CA GLY A 152 8.65 5.49 11.95
C GLY A 152 9.93 5.09 11.21
N LEU A 153 10.28 3.80 11.24
CA LEU A 153 11.54 3.27 10.69
C LEU A 153 11.52 3.13 9.16
N ALA A 154 10.32 2.99 8.59
CA ALA A 154 10.15 2.84 7.17
C ALA A 154 10.12 4.24 6.55
N ASP A 155 11.18 4.56 5.80
CA ASP A 155 11.31 5.86 5.16
C ASP A 155 10.24 6.00 4.07
N SER A 156 9.29 6.92 4.29
CA SER A 156 8.26 7.24 3.29
C SER A 156 8.80 8.11 2.16
N SER A 157 10.06 8.57 2.23
CA SER A 157 10.70 9.36 1.18
C SER A 157 10.97 8.55 -0.09
N VAL A 158 10.97 7.22 -0.01
CA VAL A 158 11.11 6.28 -1.14
C VAL A 158 9.96 5.27 -1.16
N PRO A 159 9.54 4.80 -2.35
CA PRO A 159 8.59 3.68 -2.43
C PRO A 159 9.24 2.42 -1.87
N GLN A 160 8.48 1.65 -1.10
CA GLN A 160 8.92 0.36 -0.54
C GLN A 160 8.49 -0.82 -1.42
N LEU A 161 7.37 -0.65 -2.14
CA LEU A 161 6.84 -1.63 -3.07
C LEU A 161 6.64 -0.95 -4.42
N VAL A 162 7.14 -1.59 -5.49
CA VAL A 162 6.88 -1.18 -6.86
C VAL A 162 6.46 -2.41 -7.65
N MET A 163 5.26 -2.35 -8.22
CA MET A 163 4.63 -3.44 -8.95
C MET A 163 4.32 -3.01 -10.38
N HIS A 164 4.66 -3.88 -11.33
CA HIS A 164 4.31 -3.73 -12.73
C HIS A 164 2.91 -4.33 -12.99
N VAL A 165 2.12 -3.66 -13.83
CA VAL A 165 0.71 -4.03 -14.04
C VAL A 165 0.49 -4.90 -15.28
N GLU A 166 1.39 -4.90 -16.27
CA GLU A 166 1.16 -5.55 -17.58
C GLU A 166 1.53 -7.04 -17.62
#